data_AF-A0AAV0MJD3-F1
#
_entry.id   AF-A0AAV0MJD3-F1
#
_cell.length_a   1.000
_cell.length_b   1.000
_cell.length_c   1.000
_cell.angle_alpha   90.00
_cell.angle_beta   90.00
_cell.angle_gamma   90.00
#
_symmetry.space_group_name_H-M   'P 1'
#
loop_
_entity.id
_entity.type
_entity.pdbx_description
1 polymer ?
#
loop_
_entity_poly.entity_id
_entity_poly.type
_entity_poly.pdbx_seq_one_letter_code
_entity_poly.pdbx_strand_id
1 'polypeptide(L)'
;MRDRSISDGSCTHLFTLNKSEKLGTMLDKVVRLQNLVENLGLELGIAEDTLQIVKDAASLAMSDLATAVVTEFTGLSGIMARHYALRDGYSEQAIIGLLAELFYFLRYLADWTALWVYLAAGCQPSSTNDQFGLRRISYGLVQILVEREKNLDLLHAIKLAAALQPIHVDAQIIVMSLGSLHLNMDVDKGISPEFVRSVLAERGNSPYVAAKTAFKMRALSEDHLFPKVVEVYSRPTRIVRGKDYDSSYEVDETKFETNEERGLWNALLSTRSKFTLVLLPHFRTCIEVDEFIEISAELLQPLEDFFNNVFVMVEDESIRKNRLALLKRIADLPRGIADLSVLPGF
;
A
#
# COMPACT_ATOMS: atom_id res chain seq x y z
N MET A 1 5.29 -9.57 58.83
CA MET A 1 6.58 -8.93 59.21
C MET A 1 7.67 -9.60 58.38
N ARG A 2 8.42 -8.96 57.49
CA ARG A 2 8.71 -7.54 57.26
C ARG A 2 8.81 -7.26 55.76
N ASP A 3 8.50 -6.02 55.42
CA ASP A 3 8.74 -5.33 54.17
C ASP A 3 10.09 -5.62 53.53
N ARG A 4 10.07 -5.82 52.21
CA ARG A 4 11.12 -5.30 51.32
C ARG A 4 10.43 -4.45 50.25
N SER A 5 10.59 -3.15 50.41
CA SER A 5 10.31 -2.12 49.42
C SER A 5 11.04 -2.43 48.11
N ILE A 6 10.28 -2.74 47.04
CA ILE A 6 10.79 -2.71 45.68
C ILE A 6 10.43 -1.33 45.11
N SER A 7 11.38 -0.41 45.23
CA SER A 7 11.45 0.82 44.45
C SER A 7 11.77 0.50 42.99
N ASP A 8 11.11 1.20 42.07
CA ASP A 8 11.35 1.28 40.63
C ASP A 8 11.35 -0.03 39.83
N GLY A 9 10.18 -0.37 39.27
CA GLY A 9 10.05 -1.44 38.26
C GLY A 9 8.65 -2.07 38.15
N SER A 10 7.75 -1.76 39.09
CA SER A 10 6.42 -2.40 39.21
C SER A 10 5.38 -1.93 38.19
N CYS A 11 5.64 -0.84 37.44
CA CYS A 11 4.68 -0.32 36.48
C CYS A 11 4.60 -1.18 35.21
N THR A 12 5.69 -1.81 34.76
CA THR A 12 5.71 -2.65 33.53
C THR A 12 5.04 -4.01 33.72
N HIS A 13 5.13 -4.61 34.91
CA HIS A 13 4.53 -5.92 35.21
C HIS A 13 3.02 -5.84 35.51
N LEU A 14 2.56 -4.83 36.26
CA LEU A 14 1.13 -4.58 36.46
C LEU A 14 0.44 -4.10 35.17
N PHE A 15 1.16 -3.37 34.32
CA PHE A 15 0.68 -3.03 32.98
C PHE A 15 0.67 -4.19 31.99
N THR A 16 1.36 -5.31 32.21
CA THR A 16 1.25 -6.48 31.31
C THR A 16 0.08 -7.39 31.68
N LEU A 17 -0.26 -7.46 32.98
CA LEU A 17 -1.28 -8.38 33.52
C LEU A 17 -2.74 -7.89 33.36
N ASN A 18 -3.02 -6.59 33.54
CA ASN A 18 -4.38 -6.04 33.30
C ASN A 18 -4.68 -5.79 31.80
N LYS A 19 -3.70 -5.97 30.90
CA LYS A 19 -3.77 -5.54 29.48
C LYS A 19 -3.97 -6.66 28.48
N SER A 20 -3.61 -7.90 28.83
CA SER A 20 -3.96 -9.09 28.05
C SER A 20 -5.46 -9.36 28.03
N GLU A 21 -6.22 -8.91 29.04
CA GLU A 21 -7.67 -9.15 29.12
C GLU A 21 -8.45 -8.57 27.93
N LYS A 22 -8.07 -7.41 27.40
CA LYS A 22 -8.77 -6.78 26.27
C LYS A 22 -8.41 -7.37 24.91
N LEU A 23 -7.22 -7.93 24.75
CA LEU A 23 -6.73 -8.52 23.48
C LEU A 23 -6.89 -10.04 23.43
N GLY A 24 -7.30 -10.64 24.55
CA GLY A 24 -7.45 -12.08 24.70
C GLY A 24 -6.13 -12.79 25.00
N THR A 25 -6.24 -14.12 25.05
CA THR A 25 -5.14 -15.05 25.30
C THR A 25 -4.22 -15.20 24.08
N MET A 26 -3.09 -15.90 24.26
CA MET A 26 -2.24 -16.30 23.13
C MET A 26 -2.99 -17.19 22.13
N LEU A 27 -3.92 -18.02 22.61
CA LEU A 27 -4.77 -18.84 21.73
C LEU A 27 -5.67 -17.96 20.86
N ASP A 28 -6.29 -16.92 21.45
CA ASP A 28 -7.12 -15.98 20.67
C ASP A 28 -6.31 -15.27 19.59
N LYS A 29 -5.04 -14.95 19.87
CA LYS A 29 -4.11 -14.38 18.90
C LYS A 29 -3.79 -15.35 17.76
N VAL A 30 -3.56 -16.63 18.07
CA VAL A 30 -3.35 -17.67 17.08
C VAL A 30 -4.58 -17.83 16.18
N VAL A 31 -5.77 -17.85 16.74
CA VAL A 31 -7.03 -17.93 15.97
C VAL A 31 -7.17 -16.74 15.02
N ARG A 32 -6.86 -15.52 15.46
CA ARG A 32 -6.85 -14.34 14.57
C ARG A 32 -5.84 -14.47 13.43
N LEU A 33 -4.66 -15.04 13.70
CA LEU A 33 -3.65 -15.29 12.68
C LEU A 33 -4.12 -16.33 11.65
N GLN A 34 -4.78 -17.41 12.08
CA GLN A 34 -5.37 -18.40 11.17
C GLN A 34 -6.43 -17.77 10.25
N ASN A 35 -7.29 -16.91 10.81
CA ASN A 35 -8.30 -16.18 10.02
C ASN A 35 -7.64 -15.20 9.05
N LEU A 36 -6.50 -14.58 9.40
CA LEU A 36 -5.73 -13.76 8.47
C LEU A 36 -5.13 -14.58 7.33
N VAL A 37 -4.58 -15.76 7.62
CA VAL A 37 -4.07 -16.69 6.59
C VAL A 37 -5.18 -17.08 5.63
N GLU A 38 -6.36 -17.40 6.15
CA GLU A 38 -7.52 -17.78 5.33
C GLU A 38 -7.97 -16.63 4.42
N ASN A 39 -8.03 -15.40 4.93
CA ASN A 39 -8.51 -14.25 4.16
C ASN A 39 -7.47 -13.69 3.18
N LEU A 40 -6.18 -13.69 3.53
CA LEU A 40 -5.11 -13.04 2.75
C LEU A 40 -4.20 -14.03 2.01
N GLY A 41 -4.30 -15.33 2.30
CA GLY A 41 -3.36 -16.33 1.80
C GLY A 41 -3.32 -16.39 0.27
N LEU A 42 -4.50 -16.42 -0.37
CA LEU A 42 -4.60 -16.43 -1.83
C LEU A 42 -4.02 -15.15 -2.46
N GLU A 43 -4.29 -13.98 -1.88
CA GLU A 43 -3.76 -12.69 -2.35
C GLU A 43 -2.22 -12.63 -2.23
N LEU A 44 -1.67 -13.27 -1.21
CA LEU A 44 -0.22 -13.41 -1.03
C LEU A 44 0.43 -14.46 -1.96
N GLY A 45 -0.38 -15.13 -2.79
CA GLY A 45 0.04 -16.17 -3.73
C GLY A 45 0.30 -17.51 -3.07
N ILE A 46 -0.37 -17.81 -1.94
CA ILE A 46 -0.46 -19.16 -1.41
C ILE A 46 -1.42 -19.93 -2.30
N ALA A 47 -0.98 -21.06 -2.85
CA ALA A 47 -1.82 -21.88 -3.71
C ALA A 47 -2.96 -22.52 -2.90
N GLU A 48 -4.12 -22.68 -3.52
CA GLU A 48 -5.34 -23.17 -2.86
C GLU A 48 -5.15 -24.55 -2.19
N ASP A 49 -4.38 -25.44 -2.83
CA ASP A 49 -4.01 -26.76 -2.32
C ASP A 49 -3.09 -26.72 -1.10
N THR A 50 -2.32 -25.65 -0.94
CA THR A 50 -1.44 -25.41 0.22
C THR A 50 -2.05 -24.54 1.30
N LEU A 51 -3.15 -23.83 1.01
CA LEU A 51 -3.75 -22.85 1.93
C LEU A 51 -4.16 -23.49 3.26
N GLN A 52 -4.80 -24.66 3.21
CA GLN A 52 -5.20 -25.39 4.42
C GLN A 52 -3.98 -25.79 5.26
N ILE A 53 -2.88 -26.21 4.62
CA ILE A 53 -1.63 -26.58 5.30
C ILE A 53 -1.04 -25.36 6.02
N VAL A 54 -1.04 -24.19 5.39
CA VAL A 54 -0.56 -22.96 6.02
C VAL A 54 -1.47 -22.51 7.17
N LYS A 55 -2.79 -22.68 7.03
CA LYS A 55 -3.76 -22.40 8.11
C LYS A 55 -3.57 -23.34 9.32
N ASP A 56 -3.31 -24.62 9.08
CA ASP A 56 -3.02 -25.59 10.12
C ASP A 56 -1.68 -25.29 10.80
N ALA A 57 -0.65 -24.93 10.02
CA ALA A 57 0.65 -24.49 10.54
C ALA A 57 0.52 -23.24 11.42
N ALA A 58 -0.36 -22.31 11.05
CA ALA A 58 -0.64 -21.12 11.83
C ALA A 58 -1.24 -21.43 13.20
N SER A 59 -1.89 -22.59 13.41
CA SER A 59 -2.34 -23.03 14.74
C SER A 59 -1.19 -23.36 15.70
N LEU A 60 -0.04 -23.74 15.14
CA LEU A 60 1.18 -24.09 15.88
C LEU A 60 2.09 -22.88 16.11
N ALA A 61 1.76 -21.76 15.47
CA ALA A 61 2.43 -20.49 15.67
C ALA A 61 2.53 -20.15 17.15
N MET A 62 3.70 -19.70 17.59
CA MET A 62 3.90 -19.17 18.94
C MET A 62 3.66 -20.17 20.08
N SER A 63 3.44 -21.46 19.77
CA SER A 63 3.27 -22.55 20.75
C SER A 63 4.48 -22.72 21.67
N ASP A 64 5.65 -22.33 21.19
CA ASP A 64 6.92 -22.38 21.89
C ASP A 64 7.14 -21.20 22.84
N LEU A 65 6.42 -20.08 22.70
CA LEU A 65 6.65 -18.88 23.52
C LEU A 65 6.44 -19.11 25.02
N ALA A 66 5.64 -20.11 25.39
CA ALA A 66 5.38 -20.46 26.79
C ALA A 66 6.40 -21.45 27.37
N THR A 67 7.38 -21.93 26.60
CA THR A 67 8.34 -22.93 27.08
C THR A 67 9.53 -22.30 27.76
N ALA A 68 10.06 -22.99 28.78
CA ALA A 68 11.24 -22.55 29.53
C ALA A 68 12.43 -22.20 28.60
N VAL A 69 12.62 -22.99 27.54
CA VAL A 69 13.69 -22.80 26.56
C VAL A 69 13.57 -21.44 25.85
N VAL A 70 12.38 -21.06 25.40
CA VAL A 70 12.19 -19.79 24.69
C VAL A 70 12.15 -18.60 25.66
N THR A 71 11.69 -18.81 26.90
CA THR A 71 11.78 -17.76 27.93
C THR A 71 13.23 -17.42 28.30
N GLU A 72 14.13 -18.41 28.29
CA GLU A 72 15.56 -18.21 28.53
C GLU A 72 16.31 -17.75 27.27
N PHE A 73 15.90 -18.23 26.08
CA PHE A 73 16.54 -17.96 24.80
C PHE A 73 15.53 -17.48 23.76
N THR A 74 15.15 -16.20 23.83
CA THR A 74 14.12 -15.61 22.94
C THR A 74 14.47 -15.71 21.45
N GLY A 75 15.76 -15.76 21.10
CA GLY A 75 16.24 -15.95 19.73
C GLY A 75 15.95 -17.33 19.13
N LEU A 76 15.53 -18.32 19.94
CA LEU A 76 15.11 -19.64 19.48
C LEU A 76 13.60 -19.73 19.21
N SER A 77 12.87 -18.62 19.36
CA SER A 77 11.45 -18.57 19.04
C SER A 77 11.19 -18.93 17.56
N GLY A 78 10.17 -19.74 17.29
CA GLY A 78 9.85 -20.28 15.98
C GLY A 78 10.66 -21.53 15.61
N ILE A 79 11.96 -21.56 15.96
CA ILE A 79 12.81 -22.75 15.78
C ILE A 79 12.33 -23.86 16.72
N MET A 80 12.10 -23.53 17.99
CA MET A 80 11.60 -24.51 18.97
C MET A 80 10.17 -24.96 18.65
N ALA A 81 9.31 -24.07 18.13
CA ALA A 81 7.96 -24.44 17.67
C ALA A 81 8.02 -25.56 16.62
N ARG A 82 8.95 -25.48 15.66
CA ARG A 82 9.18 -26.53 14.67
C ARG A 82 9.59 -27.86 15.33
N HIS A 83 10.52 -27.83 16.28
CA HIS A 83 10.96 -29.04 16.97
C HIS A 83 9.84 -29.69 17.79
N TYR A 84 8.98 -28.89 18.42
CA TYR A 84 7.81 -29.40 19.13
C TYR A 84 6.77 -29.99 18.18
N ALA A 85 6.47 -29.31 17.07
CA ALA A 85 5.56 -29.82 16.04
C ALA A 85 6.04 -31.18 15.47
N LEU A 86 7.33 -31.31 15.16
CA LEU A 86 7.91 -32.58 14.70
C LEU A 86 7.75 -33.70 15.74
N ARG A 87 8.04 -33.41 17.00
CA ARG A 87 7.93 -34.38 18.09
C ARG A 87 6.48 -34.82 18.30
N ASP A 88 5.53 -33.90 18.17
CA ASP A 88 4.11 -34.15 18.41
C ASP A 88 3.42 -34.82 17.19
N GLY A 89 4.18 -35.20 16.16
CA GLY A 89 3.72 -36.03 15.04
C GLY A 89 3.13 -35.25 13.86
N TYR A 90 3.29 -33.93 13.82
CA TYR A 90 2.84 -33.12 12.68
C TYR A 90 3.67 -33.42 11.43
N SER A 91 3.01 -33.39 10.27
CA SER A 91 3.66 -33.68 8.98
C SER A 91 4.71 -32.61 8.65
N GLU A 92 5.76 -32.99 7.93
CA GLU A 92 6.77 -32.03 7.43
C GLU A 92 6.13 -30.92 6.61
N GLN A 93 5.02 -31.19 5.92
CA GLN A 93 4.28 -30.18 5.16
C GLN A 93 3.69 -29.07 6.07
N ALA A 94 3.11 -29.42 7.21
CA ALA A 94 2.64 -28.44 8.19
C ALA A 94 3.80 -27.60 8.77
N ILE A 95 4.98 -28.21 8.91
CA ILE A 95 6.19 -27.54 9.40
C ILE A 95 6.82 -26.63 8.33
N ILE A 96 6.79 -27.03 7.07
CA ILE A 96 7.18 -26.18 5.93
C ILE A 96 6.27 -24.95 5.90
N GLY A 97 4.97 -25.12 6.17
CA GLY A 97 4.02 -24.00 6.33
C GLY A 97 4.42 -23.01 7.44
N LEU A 98 4.93 -23.50 8.57
CA LEU A 98 5.42 -22.66 9.68
C LEU A 98 6.68 -21.85 9.29
N LEU A 99 7.52 -22.43 8.43
CA LEU A 99 8.72 -21.80 7.91
C LEU A 99 8.47 -20.96 6.65
N ALA A 100 7.27 -21.00 6.08
CA ALA A 100 6.94 -20.24 4.89
C ALA A 100 7.11 -18.74 5.18
N GLU A 101 7.88 -18.05 4.34
CA GLU A 101 8.22 -16.64 4.55
C GLU A 101 6.97 -15.74 4.60
N LEU A 102 5.91 -16.12 3.90
CA LEU A 102 4.59 -15.45 3.93
C LEU A 102 3.88 -15.58 5.29
N PHE A 103 4.12 -16.67 6.03
CA PHE A 103 3.59 -16.83 7.38
C PHE A 103 4.23 -15.81 8.33
N TYR A 104 5.54 -15.57 8.22
CA TYR A 104 6.20 -14.51 9.00
C TYR A 104 5.62 -13.14 8.68
N PHE A 105 5.35 -12.83 7.41
CA PHE A 105 4.65 -11.59 7.02
C PHE A 105 3.28 -11.47 7.71
N LEU A 106 2.44 -12.50 7.62
CA LEU A 106 1.11 -12.50 8.23
C LEU A 106 1.17 -12.38 9.75
N ARG A 107 2.17 -13.00 10.39
CA ARG A 107 2.43 -12.84 11.82
C ARG A 107 2.85 -11.40 12.15
N TYR A 108 3.77 -10.82 11.40
CA TYR A 108 4.16 -9.41 11.57
C TYR A 108 2.97 -8.48 11.37
N LEU A 109 2.08 -8.76 10.41
CA LEU A 109 0.86 -7.97 10.16
C LEU A 109 -0.10 -8.08 11.35
N ALA A 110 -0.29 -9.29 11.89
CA ALA A 110 -1.11 -9.53 13.08
C ALA A 110 -0.53 -8.81 14.31
N ASP A 111 0.78 -8.85 14.50
CA ASP A 111 1.46 -8.17 15.61
C ASP A 111 1.37 -6.65 15.48
N TRP A 112 1.60 -6.13 14.27
CA TRP A 112 1.55 -4.71 13.98
C TRP A 112 0.15 -4.13 14.15
N THR A 113 -0.88 -4.81 13.64
CA THR A 113 -2.28 -4.37 13.78
C THR A 113 -2.74 -4.45 15.23
N ALA A 114 -2.44 -5.52 15.96
CA ALA A 114 -2.72 -5.61 17.40
C ALA A 114 -2.07 -4.47 18.19
N LEU A 115 -0.89 -4.01 17.78
CA LEU A 115 -0.17 -2.92 18.43
C LEU A 115 -0.78 -1.54 18.14
N TRP A 116 -1.29 -1.31 16.93
CA TRP A 116 -2.08 -0.10 16.62
C TRP A 116 -3.43 -0.07 17.34
N VAL A 117 -4.07 -1.22 17.44
CA VAL A 117 -5.28 -1.42 18.25
C VAL A 117 -5.02 -1.17 19.73
N TYR A 118 -3.86 -1.57 20.21
CA TYR A 118 -3.42 -1.26 21.56
C TYR A 118 -3.20 0.25 21.77
N LEU A 119 -2.57 0.94 20.82
CA LEU A 119 -2.43 2.41 20.85
C LEU A 119 -3.80 3.12 20.84
N ALA A 120 -4.74 2.62 20.02
CA ALA A 120 -6.12 3.11 19.92
C ALA A 120 -6.89 3.02 21.23
N ALA A 121 -6.64 1.99 22.02
CA ALA A 121 -7.29 1.77 23.31
C ALA A 121 -6.80 2.72 24.43
N GLY A 122 -6.11 3.81 24.08
CA GLY A 122 -5.60 4.83 25.00
C GLY A 122 -4.21 4.53 25.55
N CYS A 123 -3.53 3.49 25.06
CA CYS A 123 -2.19 3.11 25.51
C CYS A 123 -1.08 3.80 24.69
N GLN A 124 -1.13 5.12 24.55
CA GLN A 124 -0.09 5.86 23.83
C GLN A 124 1.24 5.84 24.60
N PRO A 125 2.39 5.55 23.95
CA PRO A 125 3.69 5.75 24.57
C PRO A 125 3.92 7.24 24.80
N SER A 126 4.37 7.57 26.01
CA SER A 126 4.74 8.93 26.41
C SER A 126 6.12 9.37 25.85
N SER A 127 6.78 8.54 25.05
CA SER A 127 8.13 8.80 24.53
C SER A 127 8.17 8.79 23.00
N THR A 128 9.00 9.66 22.43
CA THR A 128 9.27 9.83 20.99
C THR A 128 10.08 8.68 20.36
N ASN A 129 10.50 7.70 21.16
CA ASN A 129 11.32 6.57 20.71
C ASN A 129 10.42 5.41 20.26
N ASP A 130 10.89 4.57 19.33
CA ASP A 130 10.15 3.40 18.82
C ASP A 130 10.07 2.29 19.89
N GLN A 131 9.43 2.59 21.03
CA GLN A 131 9.43 1.80 22.26
C GLN A 131 8.79 0.41 22.07
N PHE A 132 7.94 0.26 21.05
CA PHE A 132 7.28 -1.00 20.71
C PHE A 132 7.74 -1.58 19.36
N GLY A 133 8.77 -1.01 18.73
CA GLY A 133 9.30 -1.50 17.45
C GLY A 133 8.32 -1.37 16.28
N LEU A 134 7.32 -0.49 16.36
CA LEU A 134 6.30 -0.30 15.35
C LEU A 134 6.92 0.07 14.01
N ARG A 135 7.87 1.01 14.00
CA ARG A 135 8.52 1.43 12.75
C ARG A 135 9.35 0.28 12.18
N ARG A 136 10.05 -0.47 13.04
CA ARG A 136 10.82 -1.64 12.62
C ARG A 136 9.94 -2.75 12.02
N ILE A 137 8.81 -3.06 12.64
CA ILE A 137 7.86 -4.06 12.12
C ILE A 137 7.22 -3.58 10.82
N SER A 138 6.79 -2.32 10.76
CA SER A 138 6.23 -1.70 9.55
C SER A 138 7.22 -1.77 8.38
N TYR A 139 8.48 -1.43 8.64
CA TYR A 139 9.54 -1.50 7.65
C TYR A 139 9.80 -2.94 7.19
N GLY A 140 9.87 -3.89 8.12
CA GLY A 140 10.03 -5.32 7.78
C GLY A 140 8.88 -5.85 6.91
N LEU A 141 7.64 -5.45 7.19
CA LEU A 141 6.46 -5.80 6.38
C LEU A 141 6.58 -5.28 4.95
N VAL A 142 6.89 -3.99 4.80
CA VAL A 142 7.10 -3.35 3.50
C VAL A 142 8.24 -4.02 2.73
N GLN A 143 9.37 -4.26 3.40
CA GLN A 143 10.55 -4.88 2.81
C GLN A 143 10.25 -6.28 2.28
N ILE A 144 9.54 -7.12 3.05
CA ILE A 144 9.14 -8.46 2.60
C ILE A 144 8.26 -8.39 1.34
N LEU A 145 7.28 -7.49 1.30
CA LEU A 145 6.41 -7.34 0.13
C LEU A 145 7.20 -6.92 -1.12
N VAL A 146 8.13 -5.97 -0.96
CA VAL A 146 8.96 -5.46 -2.05
C VAL A 146 9.95 -6.51 -2.55
N GLU A 147 10.70 -7.16 -1.66
CA GLU A 147 11.72 -8.16 -2.01
C GLU A 147 11.13 -9.45 -2.59
N ARG A 148 9.92 -9.82 -2.17
CA ARG A 148 9.23 -11.03 -2.63
C ARG A 148 8.22 -10.78 -3.73
N GLU A 149 8.18 -9.57 -4.24
CA GLU A 149 7.34 -9.17 -5.35
C GLU A 149 5.85 -9.45 -5.13
N LYS A 150 5.39 -9.19 -3.90
CA LYS A 150 4.02 -9.49 -3.48
C LYS A 150 3.13 -8.27 -3.59
N ASN A 151 2.15 -8.36 -4.47
CA ASN A 151 1.12 -7.34 -4.64
C ASN A 151 0.01 -7.53 -3.60
N LEU A 152 0.10 -6.77 -2.50
CA LEU A 152 -0.92 -6.74 -1.45
C LEU A 152 -1.37 -5.30 -1.21
N ASP A 153 -2.68 -5.08 -1.16
CA ASP A 153 -3.25 -3.82 -0.67
C ASP A 153 -3.17 -3.80 0.87
N LEU A 154 -2.25 -3.01 1.41
CA LEU A 154 -2.07 -2.84 2.85
C LEU A 154 -3.28 -2.23 3.53
N LEU A 155 -4.00 -1.30 2.90
CA LEU A 155 -5.21 -0.73 3.48
C LEU A 155 -6.27 -1.83 3.65
N HIS A 156 -6.42 -2.70 2.65
CA HIS A 156 -7.30 -3.86 2.75
C HIS A 156 -6.86 -4.83 3.85
N ALA A 157 -5.58 -5.21 3.85
CA ALA A 157 -5.01 -6.13 4.83
C ALA A 157 -5.14 -5.62 6.27
N ILE A 158 -4.93 -4.33 6.49
CA ILE A 158 -5.12 -3.67 7.80
C ILE A 158 -6.58 -3.70 8.21
N LYS A 159 -7.52 -3.40 7.31
CA LYS A 159 -8.96 -3.43 7.63
C LYS A 159 -9.39 -4.84 8.05
N LEU A 160 -8.93 -5.88 7.35
CA LEU A 160 -9.20 -7.27 7.73
C LEU A 160 -8.61 -7.60 9.10
N ALA A 161 -7.34 -7.26 9.32
CA ALA A 161 -6.67 -7.53 10.58
C ALA A 161 -7.30 -6.76 11.76
N ALA A 162 -7.76 -5.54 11.53
CA ALA A 162 -8.49 -4.73 12.49
C ALA A 162 -9.87 -5.32 12.81
N ALA A 163 -10.61 -5.80 11.81
CA ALA A 163 -11.91 -6.44 11.99
C ALA A 163 -11.85 -7.73 12.82
N LEU A 164 -10.70 -8.41 12.82
CA LEU A 164 -10.47 -9.61 13.63
C LEU A 164 -10.12 -9.31 15.10
N GLN A 165 -9.91 -8.04 15.46
CA GLN A 165 -9.56 -7.68 16.84
C GLN A 165 -10.79 -7.72 17.74
N PRO A 166 -10.61 -8.07 19.03
CA PRO A 166 -11.71 -8.12 19.99
C PRO A 166 -12.28 -6.73 20.37
N ILE A 167 -11.64 -5.65 19.90
CA ILE A 167 -12.08 -4.28 20.13
C ILE A 167 -12.26 -3.55 18.81
N HIS A 168 -13.22 -2.64 18.75
CA HIS A 168 -13.46 -1.80 17.58
C HIS A 168 -12.24 -0.92 17.29
N VAL A 169 -11.90 -0.82 16.01
CA VAL A 169 -10.75 -0.04 15.54
C VAL A 169 -11.26 1.07 14.64
N ASP A 170 -11.07 2.32 15.05
CA ASP A 170 -11.54 3.44 14.25
C ASP A 170 -10.68 3.66 13.00
N ALA A 171 -11.31 4.17 11.95
CA ALA A 171 -10.65 4.45 10.67
C ALA A 171 -9.44 5.38 10.80
N GLN A 172 -9.43 6.28 11.79
CA GLN A 172 -8.33 7.20 12.02
C GLN A 172 -7.03 6.48 12.44
N ILE A 173 -7.14 5.40 13.21
CA ILE A 173 -6.01 4.56 13.60
C ILE A 173 -5.47 3.79 12.39
N ILE A 174 -6.35 3.30 11.53
CA ILE A 174 -5.99 2.65 10.26
C ILE A 174 -5.18 3.62 9.38
N VAL A 175 -5.62 4.88 9.27
CA VAL A 175 -4.89 5.91 8.52
C VAL A 175 -3.53 6.24 9.16
N MET A 176 -3.47 6.38 10.49
CA MET A 176 -2.20 6.59 11.19
C MET A 176 -1.23 5.42 11.00
N SER A 177 -1.75 4.19 10.94
CA SER A 177 -0.95 3.00 10.70
C SER A 177 -0.32 3.02 9.30
N LEU A 178 -1.09 3.40 8.28
CA LEU A 178 -0.58 3.61 6.92
C LEU A 178 0.49 4.71 6.86
N GLY A 179 0.30 5.82 7.57
CA GLY A 179 1.31 6.88 7.68
C GLY A 179 2.61 6.42 8.36
N SER A 180 2.59 5.35 9.15
CA SER A 180 3.79 4.77 9.77
C SER A 180 4.55 3.79 8.87
N LEU A 181 3.87 3.26 7.84
CA LEU A 181 4.47 2.52 6.73
C LEU A 181 5.17 3.52 5.80
N HIS A 182 6.16 4.22 6.35
CA HIS A 182 7.09 4.96 5.52
C HIS A 182 7.84 3.93 4.68
N LEU A 183 7.45 3.88 3.42
CA LEU A 183 8.26 3.37 2.33
C LEU A 183 9.50 4.26 2.29
N ASN A 184 10.49 3.96 3.15
CA ASN A 184 11.87 4.39 2.97
C ASN A 184 12.41 3.63 1.76
N MET A 185 11.85 3.92 0.59
CA MET A 185 12.33 3.43 -0.68
C MET A 185 13.74 3.98 -0.83
N ASP A 186 14.71 3.08 -0.77
CA ASP A 186 16.14 3.36 -0.66
C ASP A 186 16.57 4.56 -1.51
N VAL A 187 16.71 5.72 -0.84
CA VAL A 187 17.45 6.87 -1.38
C VAL A 187 18.88 6.44 -1.72
N ASP A 188 19.40 5.45 -1.00
CA ASP A 188 20.70 4.81 -1.22
C ASP A 188 20.80 4.07 -2.56
N LYS A 189 19.68 3.62 -3.15
CA LYS A 189 19.65 3.09 -4.51
C LYS A 189 19.66 4.19 -5.56
N GLY A 190 19.57 5.47 -5.18
CA GLY A 190 19.63 6.67 -6.03
C GLY A 190 18.28 7.14 -6.58
N ILE A 191 17.16 6.65 -6.03
CA ILE A 191 15.83 7.13 -6.43
C ILE A 191 15.62 8.52 -5.83
N SER A 192 15.16 9.48 -6.64
CA SER A 192 14.89 10.83 -6.14
C SER A 192 13.71 10.84 -5.16
N PRO A 193 13.76 11.67 -4.10
CA PRO A 193 12.63 11.84 -3.19
C PRO A 193 11.33 12.25 -3.90
N GLU A 194 11.43 12.97 -5.02
CA GLU A 194 10.31 13.38 -5.86
C GLU A 194 9.59 12.17 -6.48
N PHE A 195 10.34 11.19 -7.02
CA PHE A 195 9.74 9.97 -7.56
C PHE A 195 9.06 9.14 -6.46
N VAL A 196 9.69 9.04 -5.29
CA VAL A 196 9.07 8.35 -4.16
C VAL A 196 7.75 9.03 -3.77
N ARG A 197 7.73 10.36 -3.60
CA ARG A 197 6.50 11.10 -3.27
C ARG A 197 5.42 10.94 -4.33
N SER A 198 5.81 11.03 -5.61
CA SER A 198 4.92 10.92 -6.77
C SER A 198 4.18 9.59 -6.77
N VAL A 199 4.91 8.50 -6.56
CA VAL A 199 4.33 7.16 -6.57
C VAL A 199 3.53 6.89 -5.29
N LEU A 200 4.01 7.32 -4.12
CA LEU A 200 3.29 7.08 -2.87
C LEU A 200 1.94 7.80 -2.80
N ALA A 201 1.78 8.92 -3.50
CA ALA A 201 0.51 9.63 -3.59
C ALA A 201 -0.60 8.79 -4.26
N GLU A 202 -0.24 7.92 -5.21
CA GLU A 202 -1.20 7.12 -5.99
C GLU A 202 -1.19 5.63 -5.62
N ARG A 203 -0.04 5.10 -5.19
CA ARG A 203 0.22 3.66 -4.97
C ARG A 203 0.67 3.33 -3.54
N GLY A 204 0.54 4.26 -2.60
CA GLY A 204 1.01 4.09 -1.22
C GLY A 204 0.44 2.87 -0.49
N ASN A 205 -0.74 2.39 -0.90
CA ASN A 205 -1.34 1.19 -0.32
C ASN A 205 -0.68 -0.12 -0.78
N SER A 206 0.08 -0.12 -1.88
CA SER A 206 0.69 -1.33 -2.48
C SER A 206 2.22 -1.15 -2.56
N PRO A 207 2.96 -1.49 -1.50
CA PRO A 207 4.40 -1.22 -1.40
C PRO A 207 5.23 -1.77 -2.55
N TYR A 208 4.97 -3.02 -2.97
CA TYR A 208 5.68 -3.63 -4.09
C TYR A 208 5.44 -2.87 -5.41
N VAL A 209 4.18 -2.56 -5.72
CA VAL A 209 3.82 -1.83 -6.95
C VAL A 209 4.42 -0.43 -6.90
N ALA A 210 4.35 0.26 -5.76
CA ALA A 210 4.98 1.55 -5.56
C ALA A 210 6.51 1.48 -5.79
N ALA A 211 7.17 0.51 -5.18
CA ALA A 211 8.60 0.28 -5.34
C ALA A 211 8.98 0.08 -6.81
N LYS A 212 8.32 -0.87 -7.48
CA LYS A 212 8.52 -1.19 -8.89
C LYS A 212 8.35 0.03 -9.79
N THR A 213 7.31 0.83 -9.53
CA THR A 213 7.01 2.06 -10.29
C THR A 213 8.13 3.09 -10.11
N ALA A 214 8.58 3.32 -8.88
CA ALA A 214 9.66 4.27 -8.59
C ALA A 214 10.98 3.87 -9.26
N PHE A 215 11.33 2.57 -9.25
CA PHE A 215 12.50 2.06 -9.97
C PHE A 215 12.40 2.29 -11.48
N LYS A 216 11.23 2.01 -12.08
CA LYS A 216 10.97 2.25 -13.50
C LYS A 216 11.03 3.74 -13.85
N MET A 217 10.39 4.62 -13.08
CA MET A 217 10.46 6.07 -13.28
C MET A 217 11.89 6.59 -13.25
N ARG A 218 12.71 6.05 -12.34
CA ARG A 218 14.13 6.40 -12.27
C ARG A 218 14.88 5.98 -13.54
N ALA A 219 14.65 4.78 -14.06
CA ALA A 219 15.23 4.35 -15.33
C ALA A 219 14.74 5.19 -16.53
N LEU A 220 13.43 5.49 -16.57
CA LEU A 220 12.81 6.30 -17.62
C LEU A 220 13.24 7.77 -17.58
N SER A 221 13.72 8.28 -16.44
CA SER A 221 14.17 9.67 -16.34
C SER A 221 15.39 9.99 -17.21
N GLU A 222 16.11 8.97 -17.67
CA GLU A 222 17.21 9.09 -18.64
C GLU A 222 16.72 9.11 -20.09
N ASP A 223 15.45 8.74 -20.33
CA ASP A 223 14.80 8.78 -21.65
C ASP A 223 14.38 10.22 -22.01
N HIS A 224 14.37 10.50 -23.30
CA HIS A 224 13.90 11.75 -23.89
C HIS A 224 12.37 11.89 -23.85
N LEU A 225 11.64 10.77 -23.81
CA LEU A 225 10.18 10.75 -23.87
C LEU A 225 9.55 11.12 -22.51
N PHE A 226 10.10 10.61 -21.42
CA PHE A 226 9.53 10.80 -20.09
C PHE A 226 9.40 12.28 -19.70
N PRO A 227 10.43 13.14 -19.80
CA PRO A 227 10.31 14.57 -19.48
C PRO A 227 9.26 15.29 -20.34
N LYS A 228 9.15 14.94 -21.63
CA LYS A 228 8.17 15.55 -22.55
C LYS A 228 6.74 15.23 -22.13
N VAL A 229 6.47 13.98 -21.76
CA VAL A 229 5.16 13.57 -21.25
C VAL A 229 4.84 14.29 -19.94
N VAL A 230 5.78 14.34 -18.99
CA VAL A 230 5.59 15.07 -17.72
C VAL A 230 5.26 16.55 -17.97
N GLU A 231 6.02 17.21 -18.86
CA GLU A 231 5.82 18.62 -19.20
C GLU A 231 4.45 18.88 -19.84
N VAL A 232 4.04 18.07 -20.81
CA VAL A 232 2.77 18.25 -21.52
C VAL A 232 1.56 18.09 -20.59
N TYR A 233 1.65 17.23 -19.57
CA TYR A 233 0.60 17.05 -18.58
C TYR A 233 0.54 18.17 -17.51
N SER A 234 1.56 19.01 -17.41
CA SER A 234 1.61 20.11 -16.45
C SER A 234 0.51 21.16 -16.71
N ARG A 235 0.32 21.56 -17.97
CA ARG A 235 -0.60 22.64 -18.34
C ARG A 235 -2.08 22.26 -18.13
N PRO A 236 -2.58 21.11 -18.61
CA PRO A 236 -3.94 20.64 -18.29
C PRO A 236 -4.19 20.61 -16.79
N THR A 237 -3.25 20.04 -16.02
CA THR A 237 -3.38 19.88 -14.56
C THR A 237 -3.42 21.22 -13.83
N ARG A 238 -2.53 22.16 -14.19
CA ARG A 238 -2.51 23.52 -13.61
C ARG A 238 -3.80 24.29 -13.91
N ILE A 239 -4.37 24.16 -15.12
CA ILE A 239 -5.59 24.86 -15.53
C ILE A 239 -6.81 24.37 -14.72
N VAL A 240 -6.92 23.06 -14.48
CA VAL A 240 -8.06 22.48 -13.75
C VAL A 240 -7.91 22.53 -12.23
N ARG A 241 -6.70 22.77 -11.71
CA ARG A 241 -6.41 22.81 -10.27
C ARG A 241 -7.20 23.91 -9.56
N GLY A 242 -7.89 23.55 -8.48
CA GLY A 242 -8.63 24.50 -7.63
C GLY A 242 -9.84 25.13 -8.31
N LYS A 243 -10.33 24.53 -9.40
CA LYS A 243 -11.59 24.93 -10.03
C LYS A 243 -12.72 24.05 -9.50
N ASP A 244 -13.81 24.69 -9.08
CA ASP A 244 -15.07 24.02 -8.72
C ASP A 244 -15.71 23.47 -10.00
N TYR A 245 -15.21 22.31 -10.41
CA TYR A 245 -15.78 21.51 -11.46
C TYR A 245 -16.40 20.28 -10.79
N ASP A 246 -17.72 20.14 -10.94
CA ASP A 246 -18.39 18.93 -10.47
C ASP A 246 -17.95 17.75 -11.36
N SER A 247 -17.40 16.72 -10.73
CA SER A 247 -16.94 15.49 -11.38
C SER A 247 -18.03 14.79 -12.22
N SER A 248 -19.29 15.16 -12.05
CA SER A 248 -20.44 14.69 -12.83
C SER A 248 -20.49 15.21 -14.27
N TYR A 249 -19.77 16.29 -14.61
CA TYR A 249 -19.84 16.84 -15.96
C TYR A 249 -19.12 15.93 -16.97
N GLU A 250 -19.83 15.59 -18.04
CA GLU A 250 -19.27 14.85 -19.17
C GLU A 250 -18.86 15.76 -20.31
N VAL A 251 -17.84 15.31 -21.07
CA VAL A 251 -17.47 15.98 -22.32
C VAL A 251 -18.59 15.76 -23.31
N ASP A 252 -19.06 16.86 -23.89
CA ASP A 252 -20.14 16.91 -24.85
C ASP A 252 -19.57 17.33 -26.20
N GLU A 253 -19.54 16.39 -27.15
CA GLU A 253 -18.97 16.59 -28.47
C GLU A 253 -19.72 17.66 -29.29
N THR A 254 -21.00 17.90 -28.96
CA THR A 254 -21.81 18.92 -29.65
C THR A 254 -21.36 20.35 -29.33
N LYS A 255 -20.59 20.53 -28.26
CA LYS A 255 -20.07 21.83 -27.80
C LYS A 255 -18.64 22.12 -28.27
N PHE A 256 -18.07 21.28 -29.14
CA PHE A 256 -16.78 21.57 -29.76
C PHE A 256 -16.95 22.58 -30.90
N GLU A 257 -16.18 23.66 -30.85
CA GLU A 257 -16.13 24.71 -31.85
C GLU A 257 -15.05 24.42 -32.89
N THR A 258 -13.87 23.97 -32.44
CA THR A 258 -12.69 23.84 -33.32
C THR A 258 -12.35 22.38 -33.64
N ASN A 259 -11.53 22.18 -34.68
CA ASN A 259 -11.07 20.84 -35.07
C ASN A 259 -10.04 20.28 -34.09
N GLU A 260 -9.28 21.15 -33.42
CA GLU A 260 -8.27 20.79 -32.42
C GLU A 260 -8.93 20.22 -31.15
N GLU A 261 -10.10 20.72 -30.75
CA GLU A 261 -10.90 20.11 -29.66
C GLU A 261 -11.32 18.68 -30.00
N ARG A 262 -11.84 18.48 -31.22
CA ARG A 262 -12.23 17.16 -31.73
C ARG A 262 -11.01 16.24 -31.86
N GLY A 263 -9.90 16.76 -32.36
CA GLY A 263 -8.64 16.04 -32.49
C GLY A 263 -8.11 15.54 -31.15
N LEU A 264 -8.08 16.43 -30.14
CA LEU A 264 -7.67 16.07 -28.77
C LEU A 264 -8.61 15.05 -28.14
N TRP A 265 -9.93 15.20 -28.33
CA TRP A 265 -10.92 14.25 -27.81
C TRP A 265 -10.73 12.84 -28.42
N ASN A 266 -10.58 12.76 -29.74
CA ASN A 266 -10.36 11.48 -30.43
C ASN A 266 -9.05 10.82 -29.98
N ALA A 267 -7.98 11.60 -29.83
CA ALA A 267 -6.70 11.10 -29.31
C ALA A 267 -6.87 10.55 -27.89
N LEU A 268 -7.56 11.28 -27.00
CA LEU A 268 -7.87 10.82 -25.65
C LEU A 268 -8.69 9.52 -25.63
N LEU A 269 -9.70 9.38 -26.49
CA LEU A 269 -10.49 8.15 -26.60
C LEU A 269 -9.63 6.96 -27.07
N SER A 270 -8.73 7.17 -28.03
CA SER A 270 -7.75 6.18 -28.49
C SER A 270 -6.82 5.74 -27.35
N THR A 271 -6.21 6.69 -26.65
CA THR A 271 -5.32 6.45 -25.49
C THR A 271 -6.04 5.67 -24.39
N ARG A 272 -7.28 6.03 -24.03
CA ARG A 272 -8.08 5.30 -23.03
C ARG A 272 -8.42 3.87 -23.47
N SER A 273 -8.69 3.68 -24.76
CA SER A 273 -8.94 2.35 -25.31
C SER A 273 -7.69 1.47 -25.20
N LYS A 274 -6.50 2.02 -25.50
CA LYS A 274 -5.22 1.32 -25.34
C LYS A 274 -4.94 0.95 -23.88
N PHE A 275 -5.17 1.86 -22.94
CA PHE A 275 -5.09 1.54 -21.50
C PHE A 275 -6.01 0.40 -21.10
N THR A 276 -7.24 0.39 -21.62
CA THR A 276 -8.20 -0.69 -21.35
C THR A 276 -7.69 -2.02 -21.92
N LEU A 277 -7.18 -2.02 -23.15
CA LEU A 277 -6.62 -3.22 -23.80
C LEU A 277 -5.42 -3.81 -23.05
N VAL A 278 -4.55 -2.98 -22.46
CA VAL A 278 -3.40 -3.43 -21.67
C VAL A 278 -3.83 -4.18 -20.40
N LEU A 279 -4.98 -3.83 -19.82
CA LEU A 279 -5.50 -4.46 -18.60
C LEU A 279 -6.20 -5.80 -18.85
N LEU A 280 -6.74 -6.03 -20.04
CA LEU A 280 -7.53 -7.24 -20.37
C LEU A 280 -6.76 -8.57 -20.34
N PRO A 281 -5.55 -8.72 -20.91
CA PRO A 281 -5.00 -10.05 -21.20
C PRO A 281 -4.46 -10.83 -19.98
N HIS A 282 -4.37 -10.27 -18.77
CA HIS A 282 -3.59 -10.89 -17.68
C HIS A 282 -4.11 -10.67 -16.24
N PHE A 283 -5.38 -10.34 -16.01
CA PHE A 283 -5.87 -9.96 -14.67
C PHE A 283 -4.99 -8.88 -13.99
N ARG A 284 -4.39 -7.99 -14.79
CA ARG A 284 -3.55 -6.92 -14.24
C ARG A 284 -4.44 -5.93 -13.51
N THR A 285 -4.06 -5.61 -12.27
CA THR A 285 -4.79 -4.65 -11.43
C THR A 285 -4.33 -3.21 -11.66
N CYS A 286 -3.23 -2.99 -12.38
CA CYS A 286 -2.68 -1.66 -12.63
C CYS A 286 -1.90 -1.57 -13.95
N ILE A 287 -1.85 -0.36 -14.52
CA ILE A 287 -1.03 0.01 -15.68
C ILE A 287 0.41 0.28 -15.22
N GLU A 288 1.42 -0.18 -15.94
CA GLU A 288 2.81 0.12 -15.59
C GLU A 288 3.22 1.52 -16.09
N VAL A 289 4.22 2.15 -15.46
CA VAL A 289 4.57 3.54 -15.79
C VAL A 289 5.23 3.69 -17.16
N ASP A 290 6.00 2.72 -17.61
CA ASP A 290 6.53 2.63 -18.97
C ASP A 290 5.40 2.59 -20.01
N GLU A 291 4.42 1.70 -19.80
CA GLU A 291 3.22 1.62 -20.66
C GLU A 291 2.45 2.94 -20.67
N PHE A 292 2.32 3.59 -19.50
CA PHE A 292 1.70 4.91 -19.40
C PHE A 292 2.41 5.97 -20.24
N ILE A 293 3.74 6.04 -20.17
CA ILE A 293 4.55 7.03 -20.88
C ILE A 293 4.48 6.80 -22.39
N GLU A 294 4.60 5.55 -22.83
CA GLU A 294 4.52 5.17 -24.25
C GLU A 294 3.16 5.52 -24.86
N ILE A 295 2.05 5.14 -24.20
CA ILE A 295 0.70 5.41 -24.70
C ILE A 295 0.39 6.92 -24.64
N SER A 296 0.88 7.61 -23.59
CA SER A 296 0.69 9.06 -23.43
C SER A 296 1.43 9.90 -24.45
N ALA A 297 2.46 9.35 -25.11
CA ALA A 297 3.18 10.02 -26.19
C ALA A 297 2.25 10.47 -27.32
N GLU A 298 1.14 9.75 -27.55
CA GLU A 298 0.13 10.06 -28.57
C GLU A 298 -0.61 11.37 -28.29
N LEU A 299 -0.61 11.86 -27.05
CA LEU A 299 -1.25 13.10 -26.66
C LEU A 299 -0.34 14.32 -26.81
N LEU A 300 0.96 14.14 -27.08
CA LEU A 300 1.92 15.26 -27.18
C LEU A 300 1.49 16.27 -28.25
N GLN A 301 1.32 15.83 -29.51
CA GLN A 301 0.94 16.72 -30.61
C GLN A 301 -0.50 17.27 -30.46
N PRO A 302 -1.53 16.45 -30.16
CA PRO A 302 -2.88 16.96 -30.00
C PRO A 302 -3.02 18.00 -28.87
N LEU A 303 -2.25 17.87 -27.78
CA LEU A 303 -2.25 18.87 -26.71
C LEU A 303 -1.56 20.17 -27.13
N GLU A 304 -0.46 20.08 -27.86
CA GLU A 304 0.21 21.25 -28.43
C GLU A 304 -0.73 22.00 -29.39
N ASP A 305 -1.36 21.29 -30.33
CA ASP A 305 -2.29 21.88 -31.29
C ASP A 305 -3.50 22.51 -30.60
N PHE A 306 -4.08 21.83 -29.60
CA PHE A 306 -5.16 22.36 -28.79
C PHE A 306 -4.74 23.66 -28.09
N PHE A 307 -3.60 23.67 -27.43
CA PHE A 307 -3.19 24.83 -26.63
C PHE A 307 -2.68 26.01 -27.45
N ASN A 308 -2.27 25.79 -28.69
CA ASN A 308 -1.90 26.84 -29.64
C ASN A 308 -3.12 27.53 -30.26
N ASN A 309 -4.24 26.80 -30.41
CA ASN A 309 -5.41 27.28 -31.16
C ASN A 309 -6.68 27.46 -30.33
N VAL A 310 -6.76 26.90 -29.11
CA VAL A 310 -7.97 26.88 -28.28
C VAL A 310 -7.75 27.63 -26.97
N PHE A 311 -8.54 28.68 -26.76
CA PHE A 311 -8.61 29.38 -25.48
C PHE A 311 -9.58 28.68 -24.53
N VAL A 312 -9.10 28.24 -23.37
CA VAL A 312 -9.93 27.49 -22.40
C VAL A 312 -10.88 28.40 -21.64
N MET A 313 -10.41 29.59 -21.24
CA MET A 313 -11.15 30.52 -20.39
C MET A 313 -11.98 31.49 -21.23
N VAL A 314 -13.02 30.97 -21.89
CA VAL A 314 -13.98 31.75 -22.69
C VAL A 314 -15.16 32.28 -21.86
N GLU A 315 -15.88 33.26 -22.41
CA GLU A 315 -17.06 33.86 -21.78
C GLU A 315 -18.25 32.90 -21.71
N ASP A 316 -18.47 32.09 -22.76
CA ASP A 316 -19.53 31.09 -22.76
C ASP A 316 -19.23 30.00 -21.73
N GLU A 317 -20.05 29.96 -20.68
CA GLU A 317 -19.88 29.05 -19.57
C GLU A 317 -19.99 27.58 -20.00
N SER A 318 -20.83 27.28 -21.00
CA SER A 318 -21.04 25.91 -21.48
C SER A 318 -19.81 25.37 -22.20
N ILE A 319 -19.20 26.17 -23.07
CA ILE A 319 -17.98 25.82 -23.81
C ILE A 319 -16.80 25.74 -22.84
N ARG A 320 -16.66 26.73 -21.94
CA ARG A 320 -15.62 26.74 -20.90
C ARG A 320 -15.69 25.47 -20.04
N LYS A 321 -16.88 25.09 -19.57
CA LYS A 321 -17.08 23.85 -18.79
C LYS A 321 -16.70 22.61 -19.60
N ASN A 322 -17.06 22.54 -20.88
CA ASN A 322 -16.69 21.43 -21.75
C ASN A 322 -15.17 21.30 -21.96
N ARG A 323 -14.48 22.42 -22.18
CA ARG A 323 -13.01 22.45 -22.31
C ARG A 323 -12.32 22.04 -21.02
N LEU A 324 -12.80 22.50 -19.86
CA LEU A 324 -12.30 22.06 -18.55
C LEU A 324 -12.56 20.57 -18.31
N ALA A 325 -13.71 20.05 -18.72
CA ALA A 325 -14.05 18.63 -18.64
C ALA A 325 -13.07 17.74 -19.44
N LEU A 326 -12.70 18.21 -20.64
CA LEU A 326 -11.72 17.55 -21.50
C LEU A 326 -10.34 17.54 -20.85
N LEU A 327 -9.84 18.71 -20.42
CA LEU A 327 -8.54 18.81 -19.76
C LEU A 327 -8.47 18.03 -18.46
N LYS A 328 -9.57 17.95 -17.71
CA LYS A 328 -9.64 17.18 -16.46
C LYS A 328 -9.46 15.68 -16.72
N ARG A 329 -10.09 15.15 -17.77
CA ARG A 329 -9.93 13.73 -18.14
C ARG A 329 -8.48 13.39 -18.50
N ILE A 330 -7.76 14.33 -19.13
CA ILE A 330 -6.33 14.18 -19.44
C ILE A 330 -5.51 14.26 -18.16
N ALA A 331 -5.74 15.28 -17.32
CA ALA A 331 -5.04 15.45 -16.05
C ALA A 331 -5.23 14.25 -15.09
N ASP A 332 -6.31 13.50 -15.25
CA ASP A 332 -6.62 12.32 -14.44
C ASP A 332 -6.05 11.01 -14.98
N LEU A 333 -5.47 10.96 -16.19
CA LEU A 333 -4.86 9.74 -16.75
C LEU A 333 -3.72 9.16 -15.89
N PRO A 334 -2.85 9.95 -15.24
CA PRO A 334 -1.78 9.41 -14.38
C PRO A 334 -2.28 8.84 -13.04
N ARG A 335 -3.55 9.05 -12.68
CA ARG A 335 -4.11 8.59 -11.39
C ARG A 335 -4.02 7.07 -11.27
N GLY A 336 -3.71 6.61 -10.07
CA GLY A 336 -3.39 5.20 -9.78
C GLY A 336 -2.02 4.75 -10.29
N ILE A 337 -1.22 5.65 -10.89
CA ILE A 337 0.14 5.37 -11.36
C ILE A 337 1.15 6.21 -10.61
N ALA A 338 1.11 7.53 -10.82
CA ALA A 338 2.03 8.48 -10.22
C ALA A 338 1.44 9.89 -10.27
N ASP A 339 1.54 10.64 -9.17
CA ASP A 339 1.23 12.07 -9.17
C ASP A 339 2.37 12.82 -9.87
N LEU A 340 2.20 13.14 -11.15
CA LEU A 340 3.22 13.85 -11.91
C LEU A 340 3.48 15.27 -11.38
N SER A 341 2.56 15.83 -10.58
CA SER A 341 2.64 17.23 -10.14
C SER A 341 3.72 17.53 -9.11
N VAL A 342 4.33 16.50 -8.54
CA VAL A 342 5.45 16.62 -7.61
C VAL A 342 6.82 16.43 -8.27
N LEU A 343 6.85 16.18 -9.59
CA LEU A 343 8.07 15.95 -10.35
C LEU A 343 8.70 17.27 -10.83
N PRO A 344 10.04 17.33 -10.97
CA PRO A 344 10.69 18.49 -11.56
C PRO A 344 10.27 18.66 -13.03
N GLY A 345 9.95 19.89 -13.42
CA GLY A 345 9.46 20.21 -14.78
C GLY A 345 7.93 20.17 -14.94
N PHE A 346 7.20 19.74 -13.91
CA PHE A 346 5.74 19.91 -13.81
C PHE A 346 5.36 21.28 -13.24
#